data_AF-A0A1Q8JR10-F1
#
_entry.id   AF-A0A1Q8JR10-F1
#
_cell.length_a   1.000
_cell.length_b   1.000
_cell.length_c   1.000
_cell.angle_alpha   90.00
_cell.angle_beta   90.00
_cell.angle_gamma   90.00
#
_symmetry.space_group_name_H-M   'P 1'
#
loop_
_entity.id
_entity.type
_entity.pdbx_description
1 polymer ?
#
loop_
_entity_poly.entity_id
_entity_poly.type
_entity_poly.pdbx_seq_one_letter_code
_entity_poly.pdbx_strand_id
1 'polypeptide(L)'
;MVLTGSSGSVHRDAVLVLDGDQARPGDGSGTGYTVRAADCPRESRPRLSKFHAPEIVFGPDSLGETAHAAVRLGARRPFVVTDPGVTEAGWPAELLRHLRAAGLRPQLWNEITPNPKDHEIQAGFERYESSGCDVVIGVGGGSVIDAAKGVALLAANGGTILDYEGIDRISNPIPPLVMVPSTSGTGADVSQFCIITDTERLTKITIMGRALVPDVSVIDPRLLVTMPDWLNAATGLDALTHGIEAFVSLAHGPLTDTHALHAVALVHTNLPTTMIRRTDDGPRTAMAQAALEAGLAFTNAILGATHAMSHQVGGMLDLPHGLINGVLLPHVIRFNGADDPTRFVPIAQAMGCPHGPACPATRPSTWSRPRSASSPTRSASPPGSRRSGSATRTCPASPGSPSATPA
;
A
#
# COMPACT_ATOMS: atom_id res chain seq x y z
N MET A 1 -3.69 -10.99 11.74
CA MET A 1 -4.89 -11.49 12.43
C MET A 1 -5.52 -12.59 11.58
N VAL A 2 -5.44 -13.85 12.01
CA VAL A 2 -6.25 -14.94 11.44
C VAL A 2 -7.32 -15.25 12.48
N LEU A 3 -8.59 -15.04 12.15
CA LEU A 3 -9.70 -15.43 13.00
C LEU A 3 -9.89 -16.95 12.87
N THR A 4 -9.55 -17.72 13.89
CA THR A 4 -9.92 -19.15 13.97
C THR A 4 -10.81 -19.39 15.18
N GLY A 5 -12.00 -19.90 14.91
CA GLY A 5 -12.93 -20.39 15.92
C GLY A 5 -12.37 -21.59 16.70
N SER A 6 -12.82 -21.68 17.95
CA SER A 6 -12.39 -22.59 19.00
C SER A 6 -12.70 -24.06 18.75
N SER A 7 -11.71 -24.94 18.88
CA SER A 7 -11.75 -26.11 19.78
C SER A 7 -10.45 -26.93 19.71
N GLY A 8 -9.92 -27.32 20.88
CA GLY A 8 -8.96 -28.43 21.03
C GLY A 8 -7.47 -28.08 20.95
N SER A 9 -6.84 -27.97 22.12
CA SER A 9 -5.41 -27.74 22.36
C SER A 9 -4.45 -28.71 21.66
N VAL A 10 -3.31 -28.22 21.17
CA VAL A 10 -1.96 -28.35 21.76
C VAL A 10 -0.95 -27.63 20.84
N HIS A 11 -0.06 -26.84 21.45
CA HIS A 11 1.01 -26.03 20.87
C HIS A 11 1.66 -26.59 19.59
N ARG A 12 1.71 -25.75 18.56
CA ARG A 12 2.74 -25.78 17.52
C ARG A 12 3.22 -24.36 17.29
N ASP A 13 4.44 -24.09 17.76
CA ASP A 13 5.23 -22.96 17.30
C ASP A 13 5.33 -23.06 15.77
N ALA A 14 4.89 -22.03 15.06
CA ALA A 14 5.06 -21.93 13.62
C ALA A 14 6.52 -21.61 13.32
N VAL A 15 7.36 -22.63 13.40
CA VAL A 15 8.65 -22.65 12.71
C VAL A 15 8.34 -22.81 11.23
N LEU A 16 8.86 -21.89 10.42
CA LEU A 16 8.80 -21.92 8.97
C LEU A 16 9.49 -23.21 8.48
N VAL A 17 8.72 -24.25 8.15
CA VAL A 17 9.23 -25.46 7.49
C VAL A 17 9.07 -25.27 5.98
N LEU A 18 10.21 -25.12 5.30
CA LEU A 18 10.31 -25.17 3.85
C LEU A 18 10.44 -26.65 3.45
N ASP A 19 9.38 -27.26 2.92
CA ASP A 19 9.50 -28.53 2.23
C ASP A 19 9.61 -28.28 0.72
N GLY A 20 10.79 -28.59 0.19
CA GLY A 20 11.06 -28.76 -1.24
C GLY A 20 11.39 -30.22 -1.49
N ASP A 21 10.40 -30.98 -1.92
CA ASP A 21 10.55 -32.37 -2.31
C ASP A 21 11.26 -32.44 -3.68
N GLN A 22 12.54 -32.83 -3.67
CA GLN A 22 13.24 -33.64 -4.68
C GLN A 22 14.69 -33.89 -4.23
N ALA A 23 14.89 -34.90 -3.38
CA ALA A 23 16.20 -35.53 -3.22
C ALA A 23 16.03 -37.03 -2.97
N ARG A 24 16.58 -37.83 -3.88
CA ARG A 24 16.67 -39.29 -3.74
C ARG A 24 17.51 -39.62 -2.49
N PRO A 25 17.15 -40.67 -1.71
CA PRO A 25 17.93 -41.04 -0.54
C PRO A 25 19.18 -41.81 -0.98
N GLY A 26 20.34 -41.17 -0.82
CA GLY A 26 21.65 -41.77 -1.06
C GLY A 26 22.65 -41.18 -0.06
N ASP A 27 23.06 -42.04 0.88
CA ASP A 27 24.13 -41.95 1.87
C ASP A 27 24.46 -40.60 2.57
N GLY A 28 24.45 -40.67 3.90
CA GLY A 28 25.06 -39.65 4.73
C GLY A 28 26.57 -39.65 4.58
N SER A 29 27.09 -38.69 3.82
CA SER A 29 28.42 -38.14 4.08
C SER A 29 28.49 -36.66 3.66
N GLY A 30 28.17 -35.78 4.61
CA GLY A 30 28.66 -34.40 4.67
C GLY A 30 28.31 -33.48 3.51
N THR A 31 27.05 -33.03 3.41
CA THR A 31 26.75 -31.75 2.74
C THR A 31 26.75 -30.65 3.79
N GLY A 32 27.94 -30.15 4.09
CA GLY A 32 28.08 -28.91 4.85
C GLY A 32 27.48 -27.77 4.04
N TYR A 33 26.37 -27.20 4.51
CA TYR A 33 25.91 -25.93 4.01
C TYR A 33 26.85 -24.85 4.52
N THR A 34 27.77 -24.38 3.67
CA THR A 34 28.43 -23.10 3.91
C THR A 34 27.40 -22.01 3.70
N VAL A 35 26.88 -21.44 4.79
CA VAL A 35 26.37 -20.07 4.76
C VAL A 35 27.58 -19.20 4.45
N ARG A 36 27.71 -18.78 3.19
CA ARG A 36 28.57 -17.63 2.91
C ARG A 36 27.96 -16.48 3.69
N ALA A 37 28.74 -15.85 4.55
CA ALA A 37 28.41 -14.49 4.98
C ALA A 37 28.07 -13.75 3.69
N ALA A 38 26.85 -13.22 3.60
CA ALA A 38 26.46 -12.37 2.48
C ALA A 38 27.62 -11.39 2.28
N ASP A 39 28.17 -11.35 1.07
CA ASP A 39 29.24 -10.41 0.74
C ASP A 39 28.84 -9.07 1.36
N CYS A 40 29.67 -8.56 2.28
CA CYS A 40 29.45 -7.28 2.94
C CYS A 40 28.99 -6.32 1.85
N PRO A 41 27.78 -5.72 1.94
CA PRO A 41 27.21 -5.00 0.82
C PRO A 41 28.26 -4.04 0.34
N ARG A 42 28.77 -4.24 -0.88
CA ARG A 42 29.71 -3.32 -1.53
C ARG A 42 29.15 -1.94 -1.27
N GLU A 43 29.87 -1.11 -0.51
CA GLU A 43 29.42 0.22 -0.09
C GLU A 43 28.73 0.88 -1.27
N SER A 44 27.39 0.88 -1.21
CA SER A 44 26.61 1.36 -2.31
C SER A 44 26.84 2.86 -2.32
N ARG A 45 27.43 3.35 -3.42
CA ARG A 45 27.65 4.79 -3.58
C ARG A 45 26.35 5.52 -3.20
N PRO A 46 26.42 6.59 -2.40
CA PRO A 46 25.23 7.30 -2.00
C PRO A 46 24.43 7.67 -3.25
N ARG A 47 23.20 7.14 -3.35
CA ARG A 47 22.31 7.40 -4.48
C ARG A 47 21.66 8.76 -4.27
N LEU A 48 21.56 9.54 -5.34
CA LEU A 48 20.73 10.73 -5.34
C LEU A 48 19.30 10.31 -5.00
N SER A 49 18.74 10.87 -3.93
CA SER A 49 17.36 10.67 -3.52
C SER A 49 16.60 11.99 -3.52
N LYS A 50 15.33 11.92 -3.88
CA LYS A 50 14.39 13.04 -3.87
C LYS A 50 13.26 12.64 -2.91
N PHE A 51 12.85 13.56 -2.06
CA PHE A 51 11.75 13.32 -1.12
C PHE A 51 10.70 14.41 -1.28
N HIS A 52 9.48 13.99 -1.57
CA HIS A 52 8.33 14.85 -1.73
C HIS A 52 7.37 14.68 -0.56
N ALA A 53 6.94 15.83 -0.03
CA ALA A 53 5.92 15.93 1.01
C ALA A 53 5.16 17.25 0.82
N PRO A 54 3.86 17.29 1.14
CA PRO A 54 3.10 18.53 1.27
C PRO A 54 3.46 19.27 2.57
N GLU A 55 2.88 20.45 2.79
CA GLU A 55 2.71 20.95 4.16
C GLU A 55 1.78 20.00 4.93
N ILE A 56 2.12 19.67 6.17
CA ILE A 56 1.34 18.75 7.00
C ILE A 56 0.81 19.50 8.22
N VAL A 57 -0.51 19.55 8.35
CA VAL A 57 -1.23 19.98 9.55
C VAL A 57 -1.84 18.74 10.16
N PHE A 58 -1.46 18.40 11.40
CA PHE A 58 -1.88 17.16 12.04
C PHE A 58 -2.37 17.39 13.46
N GLY A 59 -3.49 16.77 13.80
CA GLY A 59 -3.99 16.72 15.17
C GLY A 59 -5.50 16.87 15.27
N PRO A 60 -6.08 16.56 16.44
CA PRO A 60 -7.51 16.77 16.67
C PRO A 60 -7.87 18.25 16.48
N ASP A 61 -9.07 18.49 15.98
CA ASP A 61 -9.63 19.83 15.71
C ASP A 61 -8.92 20.62 14.59
N SER A 62 -8.02 19.98 13.84
CA SER A 62 -7.30 20.63 12.74
C SER A 62 -8.15 20.89 11.50
N LEU A 63 -9.38 20.35 11.38
CA LEU A 63 -10.26 20.59 10.23
C LEU A 63 -10.45 22.08 9.90
N GLY A 64 -10.49 22.94 10.92
CA GLY A 64 -10.59 24.39 10.75
C GLY A 64 -9.39 25.04 10.04
N GLU A 65 -8.19 24.46 10.17
CA GLU A 65 -6.96 24.92 9.52
C GLU A 65 -7.05 24.81 7.98
N THR A 66 -7.93 23.97 7.46
CA THR A 66 -8.25 23.90 6.02
C THR A 66 -8.67 25.27 5.48
N ALA A 67 -9.41 26.06 6.25
CA ALA A 67 -9.83 27.40 5.83
C ALA A 67 -8.65 28.38 5.82
N HIS A 68 -7.76 28.30 6.80
CA HIS A 68 -6.55 29.12 6.86
C HIS A 68 -5.58 28.78 5.72
N ALA A 69 -5.39 27.50 5.43
CA ALA A 69 -4.63 27.01 4.29
C ALA A 69 -5.21 27.52 2.96
N ALA A 70 -6.53 27.39 2.75
CA ALA A 70 -7.20 27.86 1.54
C ALA A 70 -7.03 29.38 1.33
N VAL A 71 -7.19 30.19 2.39
CA VAL A 71 -6.95 31.65 2.31
C VAL A 71 -5.50 31.96 1.93
N ARG A 72 -4.52 31.25 2.54
CA ARG A 72 -3.09 31.43 2.25
C ARG A 72 -2.74 31.08 0.80
N LEU A 73 -3.43 30.09 0.23
CA LEU A 73 -3.31 29.69 -1.18
C LEU A 73 -4.09 30.61 -2.14
N GLY A 74 -4.72 31.67 -1.64
CA GLY A 74 -5.41 32.67 -2.45
C GLY A 74 -6.84 32.31 -2.84
N ALA A 75 -7.46 31.35 -2.15
CA ALA A 75 -8.84 30.94 -2.43
C ALA A 75 -9.84 32.09 -2.25
N ARG A 76 -10.85 32.12 -3.11
CA ARG A 76 -12.09 32.90 -2.99
C ARG A 76 -13.30 31.99 -3.15
N ARG A 77 -13.23 31.03 -4.07
CA ARG A 77 -14.29 30.07 -4.39
C ARG A 77 -13.72 28.64 -4.38
N PRO A 78 -13.40 28.09 -3.20
CA PRO A 78 -12.85 26.74 -3.14
C PRO A 78 -13.89 25.70 -3.60
N PHE A 79 -13.43 24.73 -4.39
CA PHE A 79 -14.20 23.58 -4.85
C PHE A 79 -13.99 22.42 -3.88
N VAL A 80 -15.01 22.11 -3.08
CA VAL A 80 -14.98 21.07 -2.05
C VAL A 80 -15.53 19.77 -2.65
N VAL A 81 -14.68 18.76 -2.74
CA VAL A 81 -14.99 17.41 -3.24
C VAL A 81 -15.15 16.47 -2.05
N THR A 82 -16.23 15.68 -2.06
CA THR A 82 -16.54 14.68 -1.03
C THR A 82 -17.35 13.53 -1.64
N ASP A 83 -17.69 12.53 -0.83
CA ASP A 83 -18.67 11.50 -1.17
C ASP A 83 -19.94 11.59 -0.30
N PRO A 84 -21.02 10.85 -0.65
CA PRO A 84 -22.26 10.86 0.13
C PRO A 84 -22.11 10.34 1.57
N GLY A 85 -21.23 9.36 1.82
CA GLY A 85 -21.03 8.80 3.17
C GLY A 85 -20.34 9.78 4.11
N VAL A 86 -19.34 10.50 3.62
CA VAL A 86 -18.68 11.59 4.37
C VAL A 86 -19.62 12.77 4.56
N THR A 87 -20.51 13.04 3.59
CA THR A 87 -21.59 14.04 3.72
C THR A 87 -22.54 13.67 4.86
N GLU A 88 -23.00 12.41 4.92
CA GLU A 88 -23.87 11.91 5.98
C GLU A 88 -23.20 11.99 7.36
N ALA A 89 -21.88 11.78 7.43
CA ALA A 89 -21.10 11.95 8.66
C ALA A 89 -21.00 13.40 9.14
N GLY A 90 -21.35 14.39 8.32
CA GLY A 90 -21.42 15.81 8.69
C GLY A 90 -20.11 16.60 8.56
N TRP A 91 -19.00 15.95 8.21
CA TRP A 91 -17.68 16.62 8.09
C TRP A 91 -17.64 17.73 7.05
N PRO A 92 -18.23 17.58 5.83
CA PRO A 92 -18.27 18.65 4.85
C PRO A 92 -19.05 19.86 5.37
N ALA A 93 -20.11 19.65 6.15
CA ALA A 93 -20.89 20.75 6.72
C ALA A 93 -20.07 21.58 7.73
N GLU A 94 -19.29 20.91 8.58
CA GLU A 94 -18.34 21.58 9.49
C GLU A 94 -17.28 22.36 8.71
N LEU A 95 -16.64 21.74 7.72
CA LEU A 95 -15.65 22.39 6.87
C LEU A 95 -16.21 23.62 6.15
N LEU A 96 -17.40 23.51 5.55
CA LEU A 96 -18.07 24.63 4.86
C LEU A 96 -18.35 25.81 5.81
N ARG A 97 -18.64 25.55 7.10
CA ARG A 97 -18.79 26.59 8.12
C ARG A 97 -17.46 27.32 8.35
N HIS A 98 -16.35 26.60 8.48
CA HIS A 98 -15.03 27.21 8.62
C HIS A 98 -14.65 28.05 7.40
N LEU A 99 -14.84 27.52 6.19
CA LEU A 99 -14.55 28.24 4.94
C LEU A 99 -15.37 29.53 4.81
N ARG A 100 -16.68 29.49 5.12
CA ARG A 100 -17.55 30.68 5.08
C ARG A 100 -17.19 31.69 6.16
N ALA A 101 -16.82 31.24 7.36
CA ALA A 101 -16.37 32.11 8.44
C ALA A 101 -15.06 32.86 8.07
N ALA A 102 -14.22 32.24 7.25
CA ALA A 102 -13.03 32.87 6.66
C ALA A 102 -13.34 33.79 5.46
N GLY A 103 -14.62 34.01 5.11
CA GLY A 103 -15.04 34.88 4.01
C GLY A 103 -15.00 34.24 2.62
N LEU A 104 -14.82 32.93 2.53
CA LEU A 104 -14.79 32.18 1.26
C LEU A 104 -16.20 31.77 0.80
N ARG A 105 -16.35 31.47 -0.50
CA ARG A 105 -17.61 31.05 -1.12
C ARG A 105 -17.52 29.61 -1.65
N PRO A 106 -17.40 28.60 -0.76
CA PRO A 106 -17.16 27.22 -1.17
C PRO A 106 -18.30 26.66 -2.02
N GLN A 107 -17.94 25.84 -3.01
CA GLN A 107 -18.85 25.05 -3.84
C GLN A 107 -18.66 23.58 -3.49
N LEU A 108 -19.74 22.90 -3.10
CA LEU A 108 -19.70 21.48 -2.75
C LEU A 108 -20.06 20.62 -3.97
N TRP A 109 -19.30 19.56 -4.19
CA TRP A 109 -19.61 18.47 -5.10
C TRP A 109 -19.40 17.13 -4.38
N ASN A 110 -20.44 16.31 -4.34
CA ASN A 110 -20.50 15.09 -3.52
C ASN A 110 -20.98 13.85 -4.28
N GLU A 111 -20.81 13.84 -5.60
CA GLU A 111 -21.33 12.78 -6.48
C GLU A 111 -20.26 11.72 -6.82
N ILE A 112 -19.20 11.62 -6.00
CA ILE A 112 -18.13 10.64 -6.17
C ILE A 112 -18.52 9.28 -5.60
N THR A 113 -18.32 8.24 -6.39
CA THR A 113 -18.42 6.84 -5.94
C THR A 113 -17.03 6.24 -5.62
N PRO A 114 -16.96 5.12 -4.89
CA PRO A 114 -15.70 4.41 -4.67
C PRO A 114 -15.00 4.04 -5.99
N ASN A 115 -13.67 4.07 -6.07
CA ASN A 115 -12.92 3.83 -7.31
C ASN A 115 -13.31 4.83 -8.41
N PRO A 116 -12.93 6.12 -8.28
CA PRO A 116 -13.49 7.21 -9.05
C PRO A 116 -13.33 6.96 -10.56
N LYS A 117 -14.40 7.22 -11.31
CA LYS A 117 -14.49 6.87 -12.74
C LYS A 117 -14.11 8.07 -13.59
N ASP A 118 -13.55 7.78 -14.76
CA ASP A 118 -13.25 8.76 -15.81
C ASP A 118 -14.35 9.83 -16.02
N HIS A 119 -15.61 9.41 -16.17
CA HIS A 119 -16.75 10.30 -16.38
C HIS A 119 -17.16 11.10 -15.14
N GLU A 120 -16.90 10.60 -13.92
CA GLU A 120 -17.11 11.36 -12.69
C GLU A 120 -16.12 12.52 -12.63
N ILE A 121 -14.86 12.29 -13.00
CA ILE A 121 -13.84 13.35 -13.04
C ILE A 121 -14.24 14.43 -14.04
N GLN A 122 -14.73 14.04 -15.21
CA GLN A 122 -15.23 14.97 -16.21
C GLN A 122 -16.38 15.83 -15.67
N ALA A 123 -17.38 15.22 -15.01
CA ALA A 123 -18.50 15.94 -14.40
C ALA A 123 -18.03 16.91 -13.28
N GLY A 124 -17.08 16.49 -12.46
CA GLY A 124 -16.46 17.32 -11.44
C GLY A 124 -15.72 18.53 -12.02
N PHE A 125 -14.99 18.33 -13.12
CA PHE A 125 -14.30 19.38 -13.85
C PHE A 125 -15.27 20.41 -14.43
N GLU A 126 -16.36 19.98 -15.06
CA GLU A 126 -17.41 20.88 -15.57
C GLU A 126 -18.05 21.71 -14.45
N ARG A 127 -18.23 21.10 -13.27
CA ARG A 127 -18.75 21.80 -12.09
C ARG A 127 -17.74 22.81 -11.54
N TYR A 128 -16.46 22.46 -11.50
CA TYR A 128 -15.36 23.34 -11.10
C TYR A 128 -15.31 24.59 -12.00
N GLU A 129 -15.28 24.39 -13.32
CA GLU A 129 -15.20 25.43 -14.34
C GLU A 129 -16.41 26.36 -14.34
N SER A 130 -17.62 25.79 -14.42
CA SER A 130 -18.88 26.57 -14.43
C SER A 130 -19.07 27.39 -13.15
N SER A 131 -18.46 26.94 -12.06
CA SER A 131 -18.49 27.64 -10.78
C SER A 131 -17.31 28.59 -10.59
N GLY A 132 -16.39 28.74 -11.55
CA GLY A 132 -15.24 29.65 -11.46
C GLY A 132 -14.44 29.47 -10.17
N CYS A 133 -14.15 28.21 -9.81
CA CYS A 133 -13.40 27.88 -8.60
C CYS A 133 -11.90 28.14 -8.77
N ASP A 134 -11.16 28.20 -7.67
CA ASP A 134 -9.74 28.60 -7.66
C ASP A 134 -8.81 27.65 -6.88
N VAL A 135 -9.31 27.01 -5.83
CA VAL A 135 -8.60 26.01 -5.02
C VAL A 135 -9.46 24.76 -4.92
N VAL A 136 -8.86 23.57 -5.00
CA VAL A 136 -9.58 22.30 -4.82
C VAL A 136 -9.31 21.76 -3.43
N ILE A 137 -10.38 21.39 -2.71
CA ILE A 137 -10.33 20.82 -1.37
C ILE A 137 -10.98 19.44 -1.41
N GLY A 138 -10.22 18.39 -1.15
CA GLY A 138 -10.78 17.03 -1.02
C GLY A 138 -11.00 16.69 0.45
N VAL A 139 -12.23 16.33 0.85
CA VAL A 139 -12.53 15.82 2.20
C VAL A 139 -13.16 14.43 2.10
N GLY A 140 -12.38 13.40 2.41
CA GLY A 140 -12.84 12.02 2.24
C GLY A 140 -11.71 11.00 2.19
N GLY A 141 -12.04 9.78 1.74
CA GLY A 141 -11.04 8.73 1.49
C GLY A 141 -10.26 8.94 0.19
N GLY A 142 -9.42 7.95 -0.16
CA GLY A 142 -8.59 8.01 -1.37
C GLY A 142 -9.38 8.26 -2.66
N SER A 143 -10.58 7.69 -2.82
CA SER A 143 -11.43 7.93 -3.99
C SER A 143 -11.79 9.41 -4.18
N VAL A 144 -12.13 10.10 -3.09
CA VAL A 144 -12.46 11.53 -3.09
C VAL A 144 -11.23 12.36 -3.43
N ILE A 145 -10.10 12.03 -2.81
CA ILE A 145 -8.84 12.76 -3.00
C ILE A 145 -8.30 12.58 -4.42
N ASP A 146 -8.35 11.37 -4.96
CA ASP A 146 -7.95 11.11 -6.34
C ASP A 146 -8.89 11.80 -7.33
N ALA A 147 -10.19 11.88 -7.03
CA ALA A 147 -11.11 12.66 -7.84
C ALA A 147 -10.81 14.16 -7.80
N ALA A 148 -10.52 14.71 -6.61
CA ALA A 148 -10.12 16.10 -6.45
C ALA A 148 -8.84 16.43 -7.25
N LYS A 149 -7.85 15.53 -7.20
CA LYS A 149 -6.63 15.60 -8.01
C LYS A 149 -6.93 15.57 -9.51
N GLY A 150 -7.80 14.67 -9.95
CA GLY A 150 -8.22 14.56 -11.35
C GLY A 150 -8.91 15.84 -11.86
N VAL A 151 -9.82 16.42 -11.05
CA VAL A 151 -10.48 17.69 -11.37
C VAL A 151 -9.46 18.82 -11.51
N ALA A 152 -8.53 18.96 -10.56
CA ALA A 152 -7.48 19.97 -10.62
C ALA A 152 -6.54 19.79 -11.83
N LEU A 153 -6.25 18.54 -12.19
CA LEU A 153 -5.47 18.21 -13.37
C LEU A 153 -6.17 18.74 -14.63
N LEU A 154 -7.44 18.39 -14.83
CA LEU A 154 -8.22 18.82 -16.00
C LEU A 154 -8.42 20.33 -16.03
N ALA A 155 -8.58 20.98 -14.88
CA ALA A 155 -8.71 22.43 -14.76
C ALA A 155 -7.53 23.19 -15.40
N ALA A 156 -6.30 22.67 -15.31
CA ALA A 156 -5.12 23.32 -15.86
C ALA A 156 -4.66 22.79 -17.22
N ASN A 157 -5.01 21.55 -17.57
CA ASN A 157 -4.43 20.88 -18.74
C ASN A 157 -5.48 20.51 -19.80
N GLY A 158 -6.78 20.50 -19.47
CA GLY A 158 -7.86 20.13 -20.39
C GLY A 158 -7.78 18.68 -20.86
N GLY A 159 -8.43 18.38 -21.98
CA GLY A 159 -8.50 17.03 -22.54
C GLY A 159 -9.35 16.08 -21.69
N THR A 160 -9.03 14.80 -21.72
CA THR A 160 -9.66 13.76 -20.91
C THR A 160 -8.69 13.25 -19.86
N ILE A 161 -9.21 12.75 -18.73
CA ILE A 161 -8.33 12.26 -17.65
C ILE A 161 -7.46 11.08 -18.08
N LEU A 162 -7.92 10.30 -19.07
CA LEU A 162 -7.20 9.15 -19.63
C LEU A 162 -5.96 9.55 -20.45
N ASP A 163 -5.90 10.77 -20.98
CA ASP A 163 -4.73 11.28 -21.73
C ASP A 163 -3.45 11.31 -20.85
N TYR A 164 -3.65 11.37 -19.54
CA TYR A 164 -2.59 11.52 -18.54
C TYR A 164 -2.14 10.20 -17.92
N GLU A 165 -2.64 9.04 -18.38
CA GLU A 165 -2.18 7.72 -17.92
C GLU A 165 -0.65 7.60 -18.06
N GLY A 166 0.04 7.31 -16.96
CA GLY A 166 1.49 7.16 -16.90
C GLY A 166 2.20 8.20 -16.03
N ILE A 167 3.47 8.45 -16.35
CA ILE A 167 4.39 9.26 -15.53
C ILE A 167 4.66 10.60 -16.22
N ASP A 168 4.59 11.69 -15.46
CA ASP A 168 4.97 13.06 -15.84
C ASP A 168 4.34 13.55 -17.16
N ARG A 169 3.05 13.24 -17.36
CA ARG A 169 2.26 13.72 -18.51
C ARG A 169 1.55 15.07 -18.27
N ILE A 170 1.65 15.61 -17.05
CA ILE A 170 1.04 16.89 -16.67
C ILE A 170 2.00 18.02 -17.05
N SER A 171 1.56 18.93 -17.93
CA SER A 171 2.43 19.96 -18.50
C SER A 171 2.32 21.31 -17.79
N ASN A 172 1.11 21.66 -17.34
CA ASN A 172 0.82 22.93 -16.68
C ASN A 172 0.65 22.75 -15.17
N PRO A 173 1.07 23.72 -14.35
CA PRO A 173 0.76 23.76 -12.92
C PRO A 173 -0.75 23.68 -12.69
N ILE A 174 -1.18 22.83 -11.75
CA ILE A 174 -2.60 22.64 -11.40
C ILE A 174 -3.03 23.64 -10.31
N PRO A 175 -4.34 23.90 -10.14
CA PRO A 175 -4.84 24.69 -9.03
C PRO A 175 -4.39 24.11 -7.67
N PRO A 176 -4.21 24.95 -6.63
CA PRO A 176 -3.76 24.46 -5.33
C PRO A 176 -4.69 23.41 -4.74
N LEU A 177 -4.09 22.45 -4.04
CA LEU A 177 -4.75 21.29 -3.46
C LEU A 177 -4.65 21.31 -1.93
N VAL A 178 -5.79 21.23 -1.25
CA VAL A 178 -5.87 21.00 0.20
C VAL A 178 -6.61 19.69 0.47
N MET A 179 -5.96 18.72 1.09
CA MET A 179 -6.52 17.38 1.30
C MET A 179 -6.79 17.11 2.77
N VAL A 180 -7.98 16.57 3.05
CA VAL A 180 -8.47 16.26 4.38
C VAL A 180 -8.87 14.78 4.40
N PRO A 181 -7.95 13.86 4.72
CA PRO A 181 -8.25 12.44 4.67
C PRO A 181 -9.23 12.03 5.78
N SER A 182 -10.28 11.33 5.40
CA SER A 182 -11.25 10.72 6.33
C SER A 182 -11.05 9.20 6.50
N THR A 183 -9.94 8.67 5.96
CA THR A 183 -9.52 7.28 6.13
C THR A 183 -8.05 7.18 6.48
N SER A 184 -7.67 6.14 7.22
CA SER A 184 -6.29 5.90 7.65
C SER A 184 -5.67 4.73 6.87
N GLY A 185 -5.47 4.92 5.57
CA GLY A 185 -4.93 3.87 4.69
C GLY A 185 -4.19 4.38 3.45
N THR A 186 -4.92 5.09 2.60
CA THR A 186 -4.51 5.30 1.19
C THR A 186 -3.26 6.19 1.02
N GLY A 187 -3.00 7.12 1.95
CA GLY A 187 -1.96 8.15 1.83
C GLY A 187 -2.14 9.08 0.63
N ALA A 188 -3.32 9.10 0.01
CA ALA A 188 -3.60 9.90 -1.18
C ALA A 188 -3.44 11.41 -0.93
N ASP A 189 -3.63 11.85 0.32
CA ASP A 189 -3.47 13.23 0.77
C ASP A 189 -2.00 13.72 0.77
N VAL A 190 -1.03 12.81 0.68
CA VAL A 190 0.41 13.16 0.56
C VAL A 190 1.06 12.63 -0.71
N SER A 191 0.35 11.76 -1.44
CA SER A 191 0.94 11.02 -2.56
C SER A 191 1.01 11.83 -3.86
N GLN A 192 1.94 11.46 -4.73
CA GLN A 192 2.04 12.00 -6.10
C GLN A 192 1.24 11.19 -7.15
N PHE A 193 0.33 10.33 -6.67
CA PHE A 193 -0.47 9.43 -7.49
C PHE A 193 -1.92 9.92 -7.56
N CYS A 194 -2.58 9.63 -8.67
CA CYS A 194 -4.01 9.73 -8.85
C CYS A 194 -4.48 8.46 -9.58
N ILE A 195 -5.36 7.69 -8.93
CA ILE A 195 -5.85 6.41 -9.44
C ILE A 195 -7.29 6.56 -9.90
N ILE A 196 -7.51 6.39 -11.20
CA ILE A 196 -8.83 6.56 -11.83
C ILE A 196 -9.22 5.25 -12.53
N THR A 197 -10.50 4.89 -12.48
CA THR A 197 -11.04 3.75 -13.20
C THR A 197 -11.39 4.16 -14.63
N ASP A 198 -10.72 3.54 -15.61
CA ASP A 198 -11.13 3.56 -17.01
C ASP A 198 -12.32 2.62 -17.17
N THR A 199 -13.48 3.20 -17.44
CA THR A 199 -14.74 2.46 -17.47
C THR A 199 -14.94 1.68 -18.76
N GLU A 200 -14.20 2.02 -19.81
CA GLU A 200 -14.21 1.27 -21.08
C GLU A 200 -13.31 0.03 -20.98
N ARG A 201 -12.11 0.19 -20.44
CA ARG A 201 -11.13 -0.91 -20.29
C ARG A 201 -11.36 -1.78 -19.05
N LEU A 202 -12.18 -1.33 -18.10
CA LEU A 202 -12.40 -1.97 -16.79
C LEU A 202 -11.07 -2.15 -16.02
N THR A 203 -10.22 -1.14 -16.08
CA THR A 203 -8.90 -1.15 -15.42
C THR A 203 -8.67 0.16 -14.67
N LYS A 204 -7.85 0.08 -13.61
CA LYS A 204 -7.39 1.27 -12.91
C LYS A 204 -6.15 1.84 -13.60
N ILE A 205 -6.27 3.04 -14.14
CA ILE A 205 -5.12 3.79 -14.64
C ILE A 205 -4.38 4.45 -13.48
N THR A 206 -3.08 4.60 -13.63
CA THR A 206 -2.23 5.30 -12.66
C THR A 206 -1.64 6.53 -13.31
N ILE A 207 -1.96 7.70 -12.77
CA ILE A 207 -1.37 8.98 -13.14
C ILE A 207 -0.37 9.35 -12.06
N MET A 208 0.88 9.60 -12.44
CA MET A 208 1.96 9.97 -11.54
C MET A 208 2.58 11.29 -12.00
N GLY A 209 2.77 12.22 -11.07
CA GLY A 209 3.55 13.42 -11.33
C GLY A 209 3.64 14.35 -10.13
N ARG A 210 4.71 15.16 -10.07
CA ARG A 210 4.94 16.07 -8.93
C ARG A 210 3.81 17.08 -8.73
N ALA A 211 3.10 17.46 -9.80
CA ALA A 211 1.95 18.35 -9.72
C ALA A 211 0.82 17.79 -8.83
N LEU A 212 0.72 16.46 -8.67
CA LEU A 212 -0.34 15.81 -7.89
C LEU A 212 -0.06 15.70 -6.40
N VAL A 213 1.16 15.98 -5.94
CA VAL A 213 1.43 16.09 -4.50
C VAL A 213 0.70 17.31 -3.99
N PRO A 214 -0.20 17.19 -3.00
CA PRO A 214 -0.98 18.32 -2.51
C PRO A 214 -0.10 19.45 -1.96
N ASP A 215 -0.66 20.66 -1.89
CA ASP A 215 0.03 21.77 -1.24
C ASP A 215 -0.03 21.59 0.29
N VAL A 216 -1.21 21.19 0.80
CA VAL A 216 -1.45 21.00 2.23
C VAL A 216 -2.26 19.72 2.47
N SER A 217 -1.81 18.87 3.39
CA SER A 217 -2.61 17.80 4.00
C SER A 217 -3.01 18.21 5.43
N VAL A 218 -4.31 18.20 5.71
CA VAL A 218 -4.91 18.53 7.02
C VAL A 218 -5.52 17.27 7.61
N ILE A 219 -4.81 16.67 8.55
CA ILE A 219 -5.12 15.35 9.11
C ILE A 219 -5.73 15.53 10.48
N ASP A 220 -7.06 15.50 10.52
CA ASP A 220 -7.85 15.54 11.75
C ASP A 220 -8.32 14.11 12.11
N PRO A 221 -7.72 13.45 13.13
CA PRO A 221 -8.07 12.08 13.49
C PRO A 221 -9.53 11.87 13.89
N ARG A 222 -10.26 12.95 14.22
CA ARG A 222 -11.70 12.87 14.53
C ARG A 222 -12.49 12.34 13.34
N LEU A 223 -12.08 12.60 12.10
CA LEU A 223 -12.77 12.13 10.90
C LEU A 223 -12.75 10.60 10.77
N LEU A 224 -11.78 9.94 11.41
CA LEU A 224 -11.64 8.49 11.33
C LEU A 224 -12.70 7.74 12.16
N VAL A 225 -13.33 8.40 13.15
CA VAL A 225 -14.30 7.75 14.05
C VAL A 225 -15.60 7.37 13.34
N THR A 226 -15.91 8.02 12.20
CA THR A 226 -17.12 7.78 11.42
C THR A 226 -16.95 6.69 10.36
N MET A 227 -15.75 6.10 10.23
CA MET A 227 -15.54 4.98 9.30
C MET A 227 -16.32 3.73 9.75
N PRO A 228 -17.02 3.03 8.83
CA PRO A 228 -17.55 1.70 9.14
C PRO A 228 -16.41 0.70 9.36
N ASP A 229 -16.66 -0.34 10.16
CA ASP A 229 -15.63 -1.31 10.58
C ASP A 229 -14.86 -1.94 9.44
N TRP A 230 -15.58 -2.40 8.42
CA TRP A 230 -14.97 -3.09 7.31
C TRP A 230 -13.98 -2.16 6.59
N LEU A 231 -14.31 -0.86 6.49
CA LEU A 231 -13.46 0.15 5.86
C LEU A 231 -12.26 0.48 6.76
N ASN A 232 -12.48 0.57 8.07
CA ASN A 232 -11.40 0.76 9.05
C ASN A 232 -10.37 -0.39 8.97
N ALA A 233 -10.85 -1.63 8.94
CA ALA A 233 -10.00 -2.80 8.79
C ALA A 233 -9.27 -2.80 7.45
N ALA A 234 -9.99 -2.59 6.34
CA ALA A 234 -9.41 -2.62 5.00
C ALA A 234 -8.35 -1.52 4.82
N THR A 235 -8.63 -0.29 5.23
CA THR A 235 -7.69 0.84 5.10
C THR A 235 -6.49 0.72 6.04
N GLY A 236 -6.67 0.17 7.25
CA GLY A 236 -5.53 -0.15 8.11
C GLY A 236 -4.60 -1.21 7.51
N LEU A 237 -5.16 -2.26 6.89
CA LEU A 237 -4.36 -3.26 6.17
C LEU A 237 -3.68 -2.68 4.93
N ASP A 238 -4.31 -1.69 4.29
CA ASP A 238 -3.72 -0.92 3.19
C ASP A 238 -2.47 -0.15 3.65
N ALA A 239 -2.58 0.61 4.74
CA ALA A 239 -1.43 1.32 5.33
C ALA A 239 -0.30 0.35 5.75
N LEU A 240 -0.64 -0.83 6.29
CA LEU A 240 0.36 -1.86 6.60
C LEU A 240 1.08 -2.35 5.33
N THR A 241 0.31 -2.58 4.27
CA THR A 241 0.83 -3.01 2.96
C THR A 241 1.76 -1.94 2.39
N HIS A 242 1.35 -0.68 2.42
CA HIS A 242 2.18 0.46 2.01
C HIS A 242 3.51 0.51 2.76
N GLY A 243 3.48 0.43 4.10
CA GLY A 243 4.70 0.43 4.91
C GLY A 243 5.64 -0.73 4.56
N ILE A 244 5.09 -1.95 4.42
CA ILE A 244 5.90 -3.13 4.08
C ILE A 244 6.49 -3.03 2.67
N GLU A 245 5.67 -2.71 1.66
CA GLU A 245 6.15 -2.64 0.28
C GLU A 245 7.11 -1.48 0.05
N ALA A 246 6.87 -0.31 0.65
CA ALA A 246 7.81 0.81 0.59
C ALA A 246 9.16 0.45 1.21
N PHE A 247 9.17 -0.30 2.33
CA PHE A 247 10.41 -0.70 2.98
C PHE A 247 11.22 -1.69 2.13
N VAL A 248 10.56 -2.62 1.43
CA VAL A 248 11.25 -3.64 0.60
C VAL A 248 11.38 -3.24 -0.88
N SER A 249 10.91 -2.05 -1.25
CA SER A 249 10.99 -1.55 -2.62
C SER A 249 12.42 -1.38 -3.09
N LEU A 250 12.67 -1.55 -4.39
CA LEU A 250 13.96 -1.26 -5.02
C LEU A 250 14.33 0.23 -4.99
N ALA A 251 13.35 1.12 -4.79
CA ALA A 251 13.55 2.57 -4.70
C ALA A 251 13.55 3.10 -3.24
N HIS A 252 13.60 2.22 -2.25
CA HIS A 252 13.69 2.59 -0.85
C HIS A 252 14.96 3.42 -0.54
N GLY A 253 14.92 4.18 0.55
CA GLY A 253 16.08 4.90 1.07
C GLY A 253 15.92 5.30 2.53
N PRO A 254 16.95 5.89 3.16
CA PRO A 254 16.93 6.17 4.61
C PRO A 254 15.72 6.97 5.09
N LEU A 255 15.27 7.97 4.30
CA LEU A 255 14.09 8.78 4.63
C LEU A 255 12.79 7.98 4.60
N THR A 256 12.61 7.11 3.59
CA THR A 256 11.40 6.28 3.47
C THR A 256 11.41 5.13 4.46
N ASP A 257 12.58 4.57 4.77
CA ASP A 257 12.74 3.42 5.66
C ASP A 257 12.27 3.74 7.09
N THR A 258 12.57 4.93 7.61
CA THR A 258 12.11 5.38 8.92
C THR A 258 10.58 5.45 9.00
N HIS A 259 9.97 6.13 8.02
CA HIS A 259 8.52 6.26 7.95
C HIS A 259 7.83 4.91 7.76
N ALA A 260 8.36 4.06 6.88
CA ALA A 260 7.81 2.74 6.60
C ALA A 260 7.78 1.84 7.83
N LEU A 261 8.89 1.72 8.56
CA LEU A 261 8.95 0.86 9.75
C LEU A 261 8.09 1.38 10.90
N HIS A 262 8.06 2.70 11.12
CA HIS A 262 7.24 3.28 12.17
C HIS A 262 5.75 3.16 11.83
N ALA A 263 5.35 3.36 10.57
CA ALA A 263 3.99 3.07 10.12
C ALA A 263 3.58 1.62 10.40
N VAL A 264 4.42 0.64 10.06
CA VAL A 264 4.18 -0.79 10.35
C VAL A 264 3.95 -1.02 11.84
N ALA A 265 4.81 -0.45 12.70
CA ALA A 265 4.69 -0.59 14.16
C ALA A 265 3.40 0.05 14.71
N LEU A 266 3.02 1.23 14.22
CA LEU A 266 1.80 1.93 14.60
C LEU A 266 0.56 1.15 14.18
N VAL A 267 0.49 0.67 12.93
CA VAL A 267 -0.65 -0.13 12.45
C VAL A 267 -0.79 -1.41 13.27
N HIS A 268 0.31 -2.14 13.47
CA HIS A 268 0.30 -3.40 14.22
C HIS A 268 -0.25 -3.20 15.63
N THR A 269 0.20 -2.15 16.32
CA THR A 269 -0.18 -1.85 17.71
C THR A 269 -1.62 -1.35 17.82
N ASN A 270 -2.11 -0.55 16.87
CA ASN A 270 -3.33 0.25 17.07
C ASN A 270 -4.54 -0.23 16.28
N LEU A 271 -4.36 -0.83 15.09
CA LEU A 271 -5.48 -1.26 14.26
C LEU A 271 -6.42 -2.22 15.00
N PRO A 272 -5.96 -3.27 15.71
CA PRO A 272 -6.86 -4.14 16.47
C PRO A 272 -7.69 -3.38 17.51
N THR A 273 -7.11 -2.38 18.17
CA THR A 273 -7.79 -1.57 19.19
C THR A 273 -8.88 -0.71 18.57
N THR A 274 -8.66 -0.12 17.39
CA THR A 274 -9.70 0.66 16.70
C THR A 274 -10.91 -0.17 16.27
N MET A 275 -10.75 -1.49 16.11
CA MET A 275 -11.86 -2.41 15.81
C MET A 275 -12.71 -2.73 17.05
N ILE A 276 -12.11 -2.67 18.25
CA ILE A 276 -12.78 -2.96 19.53
C ILE A 276 -13.35 -1.68 20.14
N ARG A 277 -12.58 -0.59 20.09
CA ARG A 277 -12.88 0.72 20.68
C ARG A 277 -12.79 1.79 19.61
N ARG A 278 -13.89 1.98 18.89
CA ARG A 278 -13.92 2.77 17.64
C ARG A 278 -13.74 4.26 17.81
N THR A 279 -14.11 4.77 18.99
CA THR A 279 -14.10 6.20 19.32
C THR A 279 -12.95 6.56 20.25
N ASP A 280 -12.02 5.65 20.51
CA ASP A 280 -10.84 5.97 21.32
C ASP A 280 -9.88 6.84 20.49
N ASP A 281 -9.65 8.07 20.95
CA ASP A 281 -8.86 9.08 20.23
C ASP A 281 -7.41 8.65 20.02
N GLY A 282 -6.80 7.98 21.00
CA GLY A 282 -5.40 7.55 20.95
C GLY A 282 -5.10 6.62 19.76
N PRO A 283 -5.75 5.44 19.68
CA PRO A 283 -5.60 4.53 18.55
C PRO A 283 -5.97 5.15 17.20
N ARG A 284 -6.98 6.03 17.14
CA ARG A 284 -7.36 6.75 15.92
C ARG A 284 -6.26 7.72 15.47
N THR A 285 -5.71 8.49 16.39
CA THR A 285 -4.57 9.38 16.14
C THR A 285 -3.34 8.59 15.68
N ALA A 286 -3.06 7.45 16.32
CA ALA A 286 -1.95 6.59 15.91
C ALA A 286 -2.16 5.98 14.52
N MET A 287 -3.39 5.59 14.15
CA MET A 287 -3.69 5.13 12.80
C MET A 287 -3.61 6.25 11.76
N ALA A 288 -4.01 7.49 12.10
CA ALA A 288 -3.82 8.66 11.24
C ALA A 288 -2.32 8.90 10.97
N GLN A 289 -1.50 8.85 12.01
CA GLN A 289 -0.04 8.95 11.91
C GLN A 289 0.55 7.81 11.07
N ALA A 290 0.07 6.58 11.25
CA ALA A 290 0.53 5.43 10.50
C ALA A 290 0.26 5.57 9.00
N ALA A 291 -0.94 6.04 8.64
CA ALA A 291 -1.32 6.27 7.24
C ALA A 291 -0.51 7.40 6.60
N LEU A 292 -0.27 8.49 7.34
CA LEU A 292 0.60 9.59 6.91
C LEU A 292 2.01 9.09 6.60
N GLU A 293 2.63 8.37 7.55
CA GLU A 293 4.00 7.88 7.38
C GLU A 293 4.11 6.82 6.29
N ALA A 294 3.14 5.91 6.20
CA ALA A 294 3.07 4.98 5.09
C ALA A 294 2.98 5.72 3.75
N GLY A 295 2.15 6.77 3.67
CA GLY A 295 2.01 7.66 2.53
C GLY A 295 3.32 8.34 2.11
N LEU A 296 4.00 8.96 3.07
CA LEU A 296 5.30 9.61 2.88
C LEU A 296 6.39 8.62 2.44
N ALA A 297 6.32 7.37 2.90
CA ALA A 297 7.23 6.32 2.47
C ALA A 297 6.93 5.90 1.02
N PHE A 298 5.73 5.41 0.73
CA PHE A 298 5.44 4.82 -0.57
C PHE A 298 5.40 5.84 -1.71
N THR A 299 5.00 7.08 -1.44
CA THR A 299 5.01 8.12 -2.48
C THR A 299 6.43 8.34 -3.03
N ASN A 300 7.46 8.09 -2.22
CA ASN A 300 8.86 8.29 -2.60
C ASN A 300 9.61 6.98 -2.91
N ALA A 301 9.21 5.86 -2.30
CA ALA A 301 9.81 4.54 -2.54
C ALA A 301 9.03 3.70 -3.56
N ILE A 302 7.86 4.14 -4.03
CA ILE A 302 6.92 3.31 -4.81
C ILE A 302 6.53 2.05 -3.98
N LEU A 303 5.81 1.12 -4.60
CA LEU A 303 5.27 -0.10 -4.00
C LEU A 303 5.78 -1.34 -4.76
N GLY A 304 5.16 -2.49 -4.53
CA GLY A 304 5.60 -3.76 -5.07
C GLY A 304 4.50 -4.58 -5.76
N ALA A 305 4.69 -5.90 -5.75
CA ALA A 305 3.82 -6.84 -6.44
C ALA A 305 2.42 -6.93 -5.82
N THR A 306 2.24 -6.65 -4.52
CA THR A 306 0.91 -6.67 -3.89
C THR A 306 0.02 -5.63 -4.55
N HIS A 307 0.47 -4.38 -4.65
CA HIS A 307 -0.30 -3.33 -5.31
C HIS A 307 -0.47 -3.59 -6.81
N ALA A 308 0.59 -4.02 -7.50
CA ALA A 308 0.51 -4.33 -8.94
C ALA A 308 -0.58 -5.38 -9.26
N MET A 309 -0.70 -6.43 -8.44
CA MET A 309 -1.75 -7.43 -8.56
C MET A 309 -3.12 -6.90 -8.15
N SER A 310 -3.17 -6.12 -7.06
CA SER A 310 -4.43 -5.57 -6.53
C SER A 310 -5.13 -4.63 -7.51
N HIS A 311 -4.38 -3.87 -8.33
CA HIS A 311 -4.96 -2.96 -9.33
C HIS A 311 -5.73 -3.73 -10.40
N GLN A 312 -5.23 -4.91 -10.80
CA GLN A 312 -5.91 -5.76 -11.79
C GLN A 312 -7.20 -6.34 -11.20
N VAL A 313 -7.13 -6.92 -10.00
CA VAL A 313 -8.30 -7.49 -9.33
C VAL A 313 -9.35 -6.42 -9.02
N GLY A 314 -8.91 -5.26 -8.54
CA GLY A 314 -9.78 -4.13 -8.20
C GLY A 314 -10.46 -3.50 -9.41
N GLY A 315 -9.79 -3.44 -10.57
CA GLY A 315 -10.43 -2.98 -11.81
C GLY A 315 -11.49 -3.96 -12.33
N MET A 316 -11.18 -5.27 -12.30
CA MET A 316 -12.08 -6.30 -12.84
C MET A 316 -13.31 -6.59 -11.96
N LEU A 317 -13.16 -6.55 -10.63
CA LEU A 317 -14.20 -6.98 -9.69
C LEU A 317 -14.78 -5.84 -8.86
N ASP A 318 -14.28 -4.62 -9.02
CA ASP A 318 -14.67 -3.42 -8.25
C ASP A 318 -14.62 -3.62 -6.72
N LEU A 319 -13.69 -4.47 -6.25
CA LEU A 319 -13.54 -4.80 -4.84
C LEU A 319 -12.75 -3.71 -4.08
N PRO A 320 -12.97 -3.57 -2.75
CA PRO A 320 -12.22 -2.64 -1.92
C PRO A 320 -10.71 -2.91 -1.94
N HIS A 321 -9.92 -1.89 -2.29
CA HIS A 321 -8.47 -2.01 -2.52
C HIS A 321 -7.72 -2.59 -1.31
N GLY A 322 -7.92 -2.01 -0.12
CA GLY A 322 -7.24 -2.45 1.11
C GLY A 322 -7.57 -3.90 1.52
N LEU A 323 -8.76 -4.40 1.18
CA LEU A 323 -9.11 -5.80 1.39
C LEU A 323 -8.28 -6.72 0.49
N ILE A 324 -8.17 -6.38 -0.80
CA ILE A 324 -7.38 -7.15 -1.76
C ILE A 324 -5.91 -7.18 -1.32
N ASN A 325 -5.37 -6.02 -0.94
CA ASN A 325 -4.01 -5.89 -0.43
C ASN A 325 -3.77 -6.77 0.81
N GLY A 326 -4.68 -6.72 1.79
CA GLY A 326 -4.59 -7.56 2.99
C GLY A 326 -4.59 -9.07 2.69
N VAL A 327 -5.33 -9.52 1.67
CA VAL A 327 -5.34 -10.92 1.24
C VAL A 327 -4.06 -11.31 0.50
N LEU A 328 -3.55 -10.45 -0.38
CA LEU A 328 -2.41 -10.75 -1.25
C LEU A 328 -1.06 -10.60 -0.53
N LEU A 329 -0.95 -9.66 0.41
CA LEU A 329 0.32 -9.28 1.05
C LEU A 329 1.09 -10.47 1.64
N PRO A 330 0.49 -11.39 2.43
CA PRO A 330 1.23 -12.54 2.96
C PRO A 330 1.80 -13.48 1.90
N HIS A 331 1.19 -13.52 0.70
CA HIS A 331 1.67 -14.32 -0.41
C HIS A 331 2.87 -13.67 -1.08
N VAL A 332 2.82 -12.35 -1.27
CA VAL A 332 3.92 -11.58 -1.85
C VAL A 332 5.12 -11.51 -0.92
N ILE A 333 4.92 -11.38 0.40
CA ILE A 333 6.00 -11.45 1.39
C ILE A 333 6.77 -12.77 1.26
N ARG A 334 6.06 -13.92 1.15
CA ARG A 334 6.70 -15.23 0.97
C ARG A 334 7.44 -15.35 -0.36
N PHE A 335 6.88 -14.78 -1.42
CA PHE A 335 7.52 -14.76 -2.74
C PHE A 335 8.81 -13.95 -2.72
N ASN A 336 8.77 -12.70 -2.24
CA ASN A 336 9.94 -11.83 -2.17
C ASN A 336 10.99 -12.34 -1.17
N GLY A 337 10.55 -12.86 -0.02
CA GLY A 337 11.45 -13.38 1.02
C GLY A 337 12.17 -14.67 0.64
N ALA A 338 11.72 -15.38 -0.41
CA ALA A 338 12.45 -16.51 -0.97
C ALA A 338 13.73 -16.07 -1.72
N ASP A 339 13.75 -14.84 -2.24
CA ASP A 339 14.91 -14.24 -2.91
C ASP A 339 15.80 -13.48 -1.92
N ASP A 340 15.23 -12.54 -1.16
CA ASP A 340 15.94 -11.80 -0.11
C ASP A 340 15.09 -11.63 1.17
N PRO A 341 15.36 -12.43 2.24
CA PRO A 341 14.64 -12.31 3.50
C PRO A 341 15.16 -11.17 4.39
N THR A 342 16.29 -10.54 4.07
CA THR A 342 17.05 -9.68 4.99
C THR A 342 16.21 -8.48 5.45
N ARG A 343 15.50 -7.84 4.53
CA ARG A 343 14.66 -6.66 4.84
C ARG A 343 13.34 -7.00 5.54
N PHE A 344 12.93 -8.27 5.58
CA PHE A 344 11.75 -8.68 6.34
C PHE A 344 12.04 -8.83 7.85
N VAL A 345 13.31 -8.92 8.26
CA VAL A 345 13.68 -9.01 9.69
C VAL A 345 13.33 -7.71 10.45
N PRO A 346 13.71 -6.49 9.99
CA PRO A 346 13.27 -5.25 10.63
C PRO A 346 11.75 -5.07 10.65
N ILE A 347 11.04 -5.52 9.60
CA ILE A 347 9.57 -5.49 9.56
C ILE A 347 9.01 -6.37 10.68
N ALA A 348 9.50 -7.60 10.82
CA ALA A 348 9.07 -8.51 11.89
C ALA A 348 9.34 -7.90 13.28
N GLN A 349 10.49 -7.24 13.46
CA GLN A 349 10.82 -6.52 14.70
C GLN A 349 9.86 -5.35 14.97
N ALA A 350 9.52 -4.54 13.95
CA ALA A 350 8.55 -3.46 14.06
C ALA A 350 7.14 -3.98 14.43
N MET A 351 6.79 -5.19 13.98
CA MET A 351 5.57 -5.90 14.37
C MET A 351 5.68 -6.61 15.73
N GLY A 352 6.78 -6.44 16.48
CA GLY A 352 6.97 -7.05 17.79
C GLY A 352 7.21 -8.55 17.78
N CYS A 353 7.60 -9.14 16.64
CA CYS A 353 7.99 -10.55 16.61
C CYS A 353 9.31 -10.76 17.39
N PRO A 354 9.39 -11.77 18.28
CA PRO A 354 10.59 -12.05 19.05
C PRO A 354 11.75 -12.44 18.13
N HIS A 355 12.93 -11.87 18.37
CA HIS A 355 14.17 -12.24 17.68
C HIS A 355 14.89 -13.36 18.44
N GLY A 356 15.21 -14.46 17.76
CA GLY A 356 16.13 -15.48 18.31
C GLY A 356 17.53 -14.90 18.52
N PRO A 357 18.36 -15.48 19.42
CA PRO A 357 19.75 -15.04 19.57
C PRO A 357 20.48 -15.20 18.23
N ALA A 358 21.20 -14.17 17.80
CA ALA A 358 22.11 -14.28 16.67
C ALA A 358 23.09 -15.43 16.93
N CYS A 359 23.16 -16.39 16.02
CA CYS A 359 24.09 -17.51 16.16
C CYS A 359 25.51 -16.95 16.25
N PRO A 360 26.26 -17.17 17.34
CA PRO A 360 27.61 -16.64 17.45
C PRO A 360 28.48 -17.32 16.39
N ALA A 361 29.11 -16.51 15.54
CA ALA A 361 30.07 -16.99 14.54
C ALA A 361 31.14 -17.85 15.23
N THR A 362 31.09 -19.16 15.02
CA THR A 362 32.06 -20.09 15.59
C THR A 362 33.38 -19.95 14.85
N ARG A 363 34.45 -19.58 15.58
CA ARG A 363 35.85 -19.67 15.10
C ARG A 363 36.13 -21.12 14.69
N PRO A 364 36.92 -21.37 13.62
CA PRO A 364 37.23 -22.73 13.21
C PRO A 364 38.18 -23.36 14.22
N SER A 365 37.69 -24.30 15.03
CA SER A 365 38.52 -25.20 15.81
C SER A 365 38.80 -26.45 14.98
N THR A 366 40.08 -26.66 14.70
CA THR A 366 40.65 -27.87 14.09
C THR A 366 40.39 -29.08 14.98
N TRP A 367 39.82 -30.17 14.44
CA TRP A 367 39.94 -31.47 15.10
C TRP A 367 40.01 -32.68 14.15
N SER A 368 40.84 -33.61 14.58
CA SER A 368 41.46 -34.75 13.90
C SER A 368 40.64 -36.05 13.96
N ARG A 369 40.76 -36.90 12.92
CA ARG A 369 40.11 -38.23 12.80
C ARG A 369 40.71 -39.29 13.74
N PRO A 370 39.94 -40.35 14.04
CA PRO A 370 40.43 -41.70 13.75
C PRO A 370 39.45 -42.70 13.10
N ARG A 371 40.04 -43.43 12.15
CA ARG A 371 39.87 -44.81 11.59
C ARG A 371 38.64 -45.71 11.90
N SER A 372 37.92 -46.02 10.81
CA SER A 372 37.51 -47.33 10.22
C SER A 372 37.29 -48.61 11.05
N ALA A 373 36.15 -49.29 10.81
CA ALA A 373 35.98 -50.76 10.66
C ALA A 373 34.60 -51.08 10.00
N SER A 374 34.57 -51.61 8.77
CA SER A 374 34.23 -52.99 8.36
C SER A 374 32.73 -53.33 8.17
N SER A 375 32.32 -53.62 6.93
CA SER A 375 31.10 -54.33 6.48
C SER A 375 31.34 -55.86 6.44
N PRO A 376 30.51 -56.78 5.84
CA PRO A 376 29.16 -56.67 5.20
C PRO A 376 28.19 -57.88 5.48
N THR A 377 26.94 -57.87 4.95
CA THR A 377 26.37 -58.91 4.03
C THR A 377 24.82 -58.88 3.83
N ARG A 378 24.41 -59.02 2.54
CA ARG A 378 23.27 -59.74 1.89
C ARG A 378 21.81 -59.43 2.32
N SER A 379 20.74 -59.51 1.52
CA SER A 379 20.44 -59.79 0.10
C SER A 379 18.90 -59.67 -0.13
N ALA A 380 18.49 -59.45 -1.39
CA ALA A 380 17.22 -59.85 -2.02
C ALA A 380 15.96 -58.93 -1.97
N SER A 381 15.32 -58.82 -3.16
CA SER A 381 13.97 -58.33 -3.48
C SER A 381 13.26 -59.44 -4.32
N PRO A 382 12.07 -59.28 -4.96
CA PRO A 382 10.84 -58.45 -4.79
C PRO A 382 9.58 -59.39 -4.86
N PRO A 383 8.35 -59.13 -5.43
CA PRO A 383 7.69 -57.92 -5.99
C PRO A 383 6.15 -57.75 -5.69
N GLY A 384 5.53 -56.67 -6.22
CA GLY A 384 4.09 -56.62 -6.57
C GLY A 384 3.34 -55.29 -6.33
N SER A 385 3.21 -54.40 -7.34
CA SER A 385 1.98 -54.06 -8.11
C SER A 385 0.89 -53.21 -7.42
N ARG A 386 0.59 -52.01 -7.95
CA ARG A 386 -0.69 -51.66 -8.66
C ARG A 386 -0.85 -50.15 -8.89
N ARG A 387 -1.56 -49.86 -9.99
CA ARG A 387 -1.91 -48.57 -10.60
C ARG A 387 -3.10 -47.88 -9.91
N SER A 388 -3.08 -46.55 -9.91
CA SER A 388 -4.17 -45.61 -10.26
C SER A 388 -3.53 -44.20 -10.25
N GLY A 389 -3.80 -43.22 -11.11
CA GLY A 389 -4.89 -42.99 -12.03
C GLY A 389 -5.61 -41.69 -11.65
N SER A 390 -5.02 -40.52 -11.92
CA SER A 390 -5.79 -39.26 -12.06
C SER A 390 -5.06 -38.28 -12.97
N ALA A 391 -5.82 -37.69 -13.89
CA ALA A 391 -5.36 -36.85 -14.98
C ALA A 391 -5.36 -35.38 -14.56
N THR A 392 -4.23 -34.70 -14.72
CA THR A 392 -4.11 -33.24 -14.66
C THR A 392 -4.42 -32.66 -16.05
N ARG A 393 -5.45 -31.81 -16.14
CA ARG A 393 -5.74 -31.01 -17.32
C ARG A 393 -4.85 -29.77 -17.32
N THR A 394 -4.16 -29.60 -18.43
CA THR A 394 -3.28 -28.50 -18.81
C THR A 394 -4.03 -27.21 -19.15
N CYS A 395 -3.53 -26.06 -18.69
CA CYS A 395 -3.85 -24.73 -19.21
C CYS A 395 -3.40 -24.61 -20.69
N PRO A 396 -4.16 -23.94 -21.58
CA PRO A 396 -3.67 -23.62 -22.91
C PRO A 396 -2.82 -22.34 -22.90
N ALA A 397 -1.68 -22.44 -23.59
CA ALA A 397 -0.76 -21.35 -23.89
C ALA A 397 -1.38 -20.33 -24.85
N SER A 398 -0.96 -19.07 -24.70
CA SER A 398 -1.21 -17.95 -25.60
C SER A 398 -0.76 -18.26 -27.03
N PRO A 399 -1.56 -17.97 -28.08
CA PRO A 399 -1.08 -18.06 -29.44
C PRO A 399 -0.25 -16.83 -29.81
N GLY A 400 0.88 -17.11 -30.45
CA GLY A 400 1.86 -16.13 -30.90
C GLY A 400 1.36 -15.21 -32.02
N SER A 401 2.13 -14.13 -32.15
CA SER A 401 2.16 -13.18 -33.24
C SER A 401 2.38 -13.82 -34.61
N PRO A 402 1.85 -13.18 -35.67
CA PRO A 402 2.52 -13.16 -36.96
C PRO A 402 2.88 -11.72 -37.36
N SER A 403 4.12 -11.58 -37.81
CA SER A 403 4.71 -10.43 -38.46
C SER A 403 4.25 -10.25 -39.93
N ALA A 404 4.18 -8.99 -40.35
CA ALA A 404 4.50 -8.42 -41.68
C ALA A 404 3.45 -8.43 -42.83
N THR A 405 2.85 -7.24 -43.06
CA THR A 405 2.80 -6.36 -44.27
C THR A 405 2.65 -6.92 -45.71
N PRO A 406 2.35 -6.10 -46.75
CA PRO A 406 1.52 -4.88 -46.85
C PRO A 406 0.54 -4.90 -48.07
N ALA A 407 -0.49 -4.05 -48.05
CA ALA A 407 -1.10 -3.38 -49.21
C ALA A 407 -1.98 -2.22 -48.72
#